data_AF-A0A254QGS8-F1
#
_entry.id   AF-A0A254QGS8-F1
#
_cell.length_a   1.000
_cell.length_b   1.000
_cell.length_c   1.000
_cell.angle_alpha   90.00
_cell.angle_beta   90.00
_cell.angle_gamma   90.00
#
_symmetry.space_group_name_H-M   'P 1'
#
loop_
_entity.id
_entity.type
_entity.pdbx_description
1 polymer ?
#
loop_
_entity_poly.entity_id
_entity_poly.type
_entity_poly.pdbx_seq_one_letter_code
_entity_poly.pdbx_strand_id
1 'polypeptide(L)'
;MNKTFKYALSAVLGVAMVTPAFAQGFPDVQDTHWAYEAVTRLKKEGIITGYPDGTFGGKKNITRYEMATLLYAIYQNMKNVTDG
;
A
#
# COMPACT_ATOMS: atom_id res chain seq x y z
N MET A 1 51.65 -14.18 -14.93
CA MET A 1 51.03 -12.91 -14.50
C MET A 1 49.56 -12.94 -14.91
N ASN A 2 48.71 -13.18 -13.93
CA ASN A 2 47.27 -13.47 -13.91
C ASN A 2 46.40 -12.34 -14.53
N LYS A 3 45.95 -12.54 -15.77
CA LYS A 3 45.09 -11.60 -16.53
C LYS A 3 43.58 -11.68 -16.17
N THR A 4 43.22 -12.06 -14.95
CA THR A 4 41.81 -12.24 -14.54
C THR A 4 41.25 -11.13 -13.63
N PHE A 5 42.02 -10.07 -13.35
CA PHE A 5 41.64 -9.06 -12.35
C PHE A 5 40.93 -7.79 -12.90
N LYS A 6 40.67 -7.70 -14.21
CA LYS A 6 40.13 -6.46 -14.83
C LYS A 6 38.60 -6.39 -14.97
N TYR A 7 37.86 -7.44 -14.61
CA TYR A 7 36.40 -7.44 -14.71
C TYR A 7 35.67 -7.14 -13.38
N ALA A 8 36.38 -6.70 -12.34
CA ALA A 8 35.79 -6.33 -11.06
C ALA A 8 35.17 -4.91 -11.03
N LEU A 9 34.75 -4.34 -12.17
CA LEU A 9 34.19 -2.97 -12.23
C LEU A 9 32.96 -2.80 -13.15
N SER A 10 32.37 -3.86 -13.72
CA SER A 10 31.23 -3.68 -14.63
C SER A 10 30.26 -4.85 -14.62
N ALA A 11 29.57 -5.08 -13.50
CA ALA A 11 28.34 -5.88 -13.46
C ALA A 11 27.49 -5.61 -12.20
N VAL A 12 27.36 -4.35 -11.78
CA VAL A 12 26.30 -3.94 -10.85
C VAL A 12 25.45 -2.90 -11.55
N LEU A 13 24.69 -3.35 -12.55
CA LEU A 13 23.67 -2.53 -13.22
C LEU A 13 22.30 -2.94 -12.65
N GLY A 14 21.84 -2.16 -11.67
CA GLY A 14 20.41 -1.85 -11.52
C GLY A 14 19.49 -2.88 -10.87
N VAL A 15 19.81 -3.39 -9.69
CA VAL A 15 18.73 -3.69 -8.73
C VAL A 15 18.49 -2.40 -7.95
N ALA A 16 17.72 -1.49 -8.55
CA ALA A 16 17.14 -0.38 -7.80
C ALA A 16 16.27 -1.01 -6.73
N MET A 17 16.69 -0.85 -5.48
CA MET A 17 15.96 -1.34 -4.32
C MET A 17 14.55 -0.76 -4.41
N VAL A 18 13.55 -1.61 -4.67
CA VAL A 18 12.17 -1.26 -4.39
C VAL A 18 12.08 -1.25 -2.86
N THR A 19 12.49 -0.15 -2.25
CA THR A 19 12.04 0.15 -0.90
C THR A 19 10.53 0.35 -1.05
N PRO A 20 9.67 -0.52 -0.51
CA PRO A 20 8.26 -0.18 -0.45
C PRO A 20 8.20 1.12 0.35
N ALA A 21 7.87 2.22 -0.30
CA ALA A 21 7.52 3.44 0.40
C ALA A 21 6.31 3.05 1.24
N PHE A 22 6.48 2.98 2.57
CA PHE A 22 5.37 2.91 3.51
C PHE A 22 4.63 4.23 3.39
N ALA A 23 3.78 4.34 2.37
CA ALA A 23 2.99 5.52 2.11
C ALA A 23 2.00 5.67 3.27
N GLN A 24 2.27 6.62 4.17
CA GLN A 24 1.45 6.92 5.34
C GLN A 24 0.00 7.26 4.96
N GLY A 25 -0.24 7.72 3.73
CA GLY A 25 -1.55 8.02 3.14
C GLY A 25 -1.64 7.54 1.69
N PHE A 26 -2.74 7.87 1.02
CA PHE A 26 -2.88 7.65 -0.42
C PHE A 26 -2.58 8.95 -1.19
N PRO A 27 -1.81 8.90 -2.29
CA PRO A 27 -1.39 10.11 -3.01
C PRO A 27 -2.56 10.85 -3.69
N ASP A 28 -3.67 10.16 -3.94
CA ASP A 28 -4.90 10.72 -4.51
C ASP A 28 -5.90 11.24 -3.46
N VAL A 29 -5.53 11.24 -2.18
CA VAL A 29 -6.34 11.76 -1.08
C VAL A 29 -5.58 12.87 -0.36
N GLN A 30 -5.85 14.11 -0.76
CA GLN A 30 -5.26 15.31 -0.16
C GLN A 30 -5.77 15.50 1.27
N ASP A 31 -4.95 16.09 2.14
CA ASP A 31 -5.27 16.39 3.54
C ASP A 31 -6.47 17.33 3.73
N THR A 32 -6.73 18.19 2.74
CA THR A 32 -7.91 19.06 2.70
C THR A 32 -9.18 18.37 2.23
N HIS A 33 -9.11 17.11 1.77
CA HIS A 33 -10.28 16.39 1.27
C HIS A 33 -11.13 15.89 2.46
N TRP A 34 -12.45 16.03 2.36
CA TRP A 34 -13.38 15.63 3.45
C TRP A 34 -13.20 14.16 3.89
N ALA A 35 -12.80 13.28 2.95
CA ALA A 35 -12.60 11.86 3.22
C ALA A 35 -11.22 11.54 3.84
N TYR A 36 -10.31 12.50 3.94
CA TYR A 36 -8.92 12.26 4.32
C TYR A 36 -8.80 11.55 5.67
N GLU A 37 -9.47 12.05 6.69
CA GLU A 37 -9.42 11.48 8.03
C GLU A 37 -9.97 10.04 8.06
N ALA A 38 -11.14 9.84 7.44
CA ALA A 38 -11.78 8.52 7.37
C ALA A 38 -10.89 7.50 6.64
N VAL A 39 -10.37 7.87 5.47
CA VAL A 39 -9.50 7.01 4.66
C VAL A 39 -8.19 6.70 5.40
N THR A 40 -7.57 7.72 6.01
CA THR A 40 -6.32 7.54 6.76
C THR A 40 -6.52 6.61 7.95
N ARG A 41 -7.63 6.75 8.68
CA ARG A 41 -7.96 5.87 9.79
C ARG A 41 -8.17 4.42 9.33
N LEU A 42 -8.98 4.20 8.30
CA LEU A 42 -9.23 2.85 7.77
C LEU A 42 -7.95 2.20 7.25
N LYS A 43 -7.03 2.98 6.66
CA LYS A 43 -5.72 2.49 6.23
C LYS A 43 -4.87 2.06 7.42
N LYS A 44 -4.83 2.89 8.48
CA LYS A 44 -4.09 2.59 9.72
C LYS A 44 -4.61 1.34 10.42
N GLU A 45 -5.93 1.11 10.39
CA GLU A 45 -6.58 -0.08 10.94
C GLU A 45 -6.43 -1.32 10.04
N GLY A 46 -5.79 -1.19 8.87
CA GLY A 46 -5.60 -2.28 7.91
C GLY A 46 -6.88 -2.72 7.20
N ILE A 47 -7.97 -1.95 7.33
CA ILE A 47 -9.27 -2.23 6.71
C ILE A 47 -9.23 -1.94 5.21
N ILE A 48 -8.49 -0.91 4.79
CA ILE A 48 -8.22 -0.61 3.38
C ILE A 48 -6.73 -0.60 3.09
N THR A 49 -6.35 -1.21 1.97
CA THR A 49 -4.96 -1.27 1.49
C THR A 49 -4.74 -0.42 0.24
N GLY A 50 -5.82 -0.08 -0.48
CA GLY A 50 -5.78 0.63 -1.75
C GLY A 50 -5.48 -0.28 -2.94
N TYR A 51 -5.25 0.33 -4.08
CA TYR A 51 -4.97 -0.35 -5.34
C TYR A 51 -3.47 -0.65 -5.51
N PRO A 52 -3.10 -1.57 -6.43
CA PRO A 52 -1.69 -1.89 -6.70
C PRO A 52 -0.84 -0.70 -7.15
N ASP A 53 -1.46 0.34 -7.70
CA ASP A 53 -0.83 1.61 -8.08
C ASP A 53 -0.58 2.54 -6.87
N GLY A 54 -0.97 2.12 -5.67
CA GLY A 54 -0.81 2.87 -4.43
C GLY A 54 -1.90 3.91 -4.16
N THR A 55 -2.96 3.96 -4.97
CA THR A 55 -4.08 4.92 -4.81
C THR A 55 -5.22 4.38 -3.94
N PHE A 56 -6.02 5.27 -3.37
CA PHE A 56 -7.32 4.93 -2.78
C PHE A 56 -8.37 4.66 -3.86
N GLY A 57 -8.31 5.40 -4.96
CA GLY A 57 -9.25 5.29 -6.08
C GLY A 57 -10.60 5.95 -5.79
N GLY A 58 -10.65 7.05 -5.05
CA GLY A 58 -11.90 7.66 -4.56
C GLY A 58 -12.91 8.12 -5.64
N LYS A 59 -12.52 8.15 -6.91
CA LYS A 59 -13.40 8.45 -8.06
C LYS A 59 -13.84 7.20 -8.84
N LYS A 60 -13.31 6.02 -8.51
CA LYS A 60 -13.67 4.76 -9.15
C LYS A 60 -14.95 4.21 -8.53
N ASN A 61 -15.79 3.60 -9.36
CA ASN A 61 -16.91 2.83 -8.84
C ASN A 61 -16.39 1.55 -8.18
N ILE A 62 -16.84 1.29 -6.96
CA ILE A 62 -16.52 0.04 -6.27
C ILE A 62 -17.34 -1.12 -6.85
N THR A 63 -16.69 -2.26 -7.07
CA THR A 63 -17.36 -3.50 -7.44
C THR A 63 -18.03 -4.15 -6.23
N ARG A 64 -19.01 -5.02 -6.47
CA ARG A 64 -19.65 -5.81 -5.40
C ARG A 64 -18.65 -6.68 -4.64
N TYR A 65 -17.62 -7.17 -5.33
CA TYR A 65 -16.56 -7.97 -4.74
C TYR A 65 -15.71 -7.14 -3.76
N GLU A 66 -15.22 -5.97 -4.20
CA GLU A 66 -14.45 -5.06 -3.34
C GLU A 66 -15.27 -4.60 -2.13
N MET A 67 -16.56 -4.32 -2.31
CA MET A 67 -17.45 -3.98 -1.20
C MET A 67 -17.59 -5.15 -0.20
N ALA A 68 -17.74 -6.38 -0.67
CA ALA A 68 -17.82 -7.55 0.21
C ALA A 68 -16.51 -7.78 0.99
N THR A 69 -15.35 -7.59 0.34
CA THR A 69 -14.04 -7.66 0.99
C THR A 69 -13.89 -6.60 2.08
N LEU A 70 -14.34 -5.36 1.81
CA LEU A 70 -14.31 -4.27 2.78
C LEU A 70 -15.16 -4.59 4.01
N LEU A 71 -16.40 -5.06 3.81
CA LEU A 71 -17.30 -5.44 4.91
C LEU A 71 -16.73 -6.59 5.74
N TYR A 72 -16.11 -7.58 5.09
CA TYR A 72 -15.46 -8.68 5.78
C TYR A 72 -14.27 -8.20 6.64
N ALA A 73 -13.43 -7.30 6.10
CA ALA A 73 -12.31 -6.72 6.86
C ALA A 73 -12.80 -5.94 8.09
N ILE A 74 -13.87 -5.14 7.96
CA ILE A 74 -14.50 -4.44 9.08
C ILE A 74 -14.99 -5.44 10.13
N TYR A 75 -15.68 -6.50 9.71
CA TYR A 75 -16.17 -7.53 10.62
C TYR A 75 -15.03 -8.20 11.42
N GLN A 76 -13.92 -8.56 10.75
CA GLN A 76 -12.75 -9.13 11.41
C GLN A 76 -12.11 -8.16 12.39
N ASN A 77 -11.99 -6.89 12.02
CA ASN A 77 -11.46 -5.85 12.91
C ASN A 77 -12.31 -5.71 14.18
N MET A 78 -13.64 -5.65 14.04
CA MET A 78 -14.56 -5.57 15.19
C MET A 78 -14.49 -6.80 16.10
N LYS A 79 -14.34 -7.99 15.50
CA LYS A 79 -14.15 -9.24 16.25
C LYS A 79 -12.89 -9.21 17.10
N ASN A 80 -11.77 -8.81 16.51
CA ASN A 80 -10.50 -8.70 17.22
C ASN A 80 -10.53 -7.69 18.38
N VAL A 81 -11.32 -6.61 18.26
CA VAL A 81 -11.49 -5.62 19.34
C VAL A 81 -12.37 -6.15 20.49
N THR A 82 -13.34 -7.00 20.18
CA THR A 82 -14.32 -7.49 21.17
C THR A 82 -13.84 -8.74 21.90
N ASP A 83 -13.08 -9.59 21.20
CA ASP A 83 -12.65 -10.89 21.69
C ASP A 83 -11.22 -10.86 22.29
N GLY A 84 -10.61 -9.67 22.39
CA GLY A 84 -9.24 -9.42 22.88
C GLY A 84 -9.16 -8.87 24.30
#